data_AF-A0A1A2ESR7-F1
#
_entry.id   AF-A0A1A2ESR7-F1
#
_cell.length_a   1.000
_cell.length_b   1.000
_cell.length_c   1.000
_cell.angle_alpha   90.00
_cell.angle_beta   90.00
_cell.angle_gamma   90.00
#
_symmetry.space_group_name_H-M   'P 1'
#
loop_
_entity.id
_entity.type
_entity.pdbx_description
1 polymer ?
#
loop_
_entity_poly.entity_id
_entity_poly.type
_entity_poly.pdbx_seq_one_letter_code
_entity_poly.pdbx_strand_id
1 'polypeptide(L)' 'MDDHCRACRAGLEHCHGTLIHHVLQAAECTEDGCPGEMLLHAFALDCEAVGCRCAEVYALAI' A
#
# COMPACT_ATOMS: atom_id res chain seq x y z
N MET A 1 -16.49 2.13 -3.46
CA MET A 1 -16.66 2.68 -4.82
C MET A 1 -17.01 4.15 -4.69
N ASP A 2 -16.29 5.01 -5.41
CA ASP A 2 -16.40 6.46 -5.32
C ASP A 2 -16.61 7.05 -6.73
N ASP A 3 -17.63 7.90 -6.90
CA ASP A 3 -18.03 8.44 -8.20
C ASP A 3 -17.07 9.52 -8.75
N HIS A 4 -16.15 10.03 -7.92
CA HIS A 4 -15.10 10.96 -8.35
C HIS A 4 -13.85 10.24 -8.88
N CYS A 5 -13.68 8.96 -8.54
CA CYS A 5 -12.57 8.15 -9.04
C CYS A 5 -12.74 7.78 -10.53
N ARG A 6 -11.80 8.24 -11.37
CA ARG A 6 -11.77 7.91 -12.80
C ARG A 6 -11.69 6.41 -13.07
N ALA A 7 -10.95 5.64 -12.27
CA ALA A 7 -10.80 4.20 -12.44
C ALA A 7 -12.09 3.44 -12.09
N CYS A 8 -12.80 3.86 -11.03
CA CYS A 8 -14.15 3.36 -10.71
C CYS A 8 -15.11 3.58 -11.88
N ARG A 9 -15.14 4.79 -12.44
CA ARG A 9 -15.99 5.12 -13.59
C ARG A 9 -15.64 4.34 -14.86
N ALA A 10 -14.38 3.95 -15.02
CA ALA A 10 -13.92 3.13 -16.14
C ALA A 10 -14.11 1.62 -15.91
N GLY A 11 -14.59 1.20 -14.73
CA GLY A 11 -14.80 -0.21 -14.39
C GLY A 11 -13.50 -1.01 -14.27
N LEU A 12 -12.38 -0.35 -13.98
CA LEU A 12 -11.08 -1.01 -13.81
C LEU A 12 -11.01 -1.68 -12.44
N GLU A 13 -10.30 -2.80 -12.34
CA GLU A 13 -9.92 -3.39 -11.06
C GLU A 13 -8.78 -2.57 -10.44
N HIS A 14 -9.02 -1.98 -9.28
CA HIS A 14 -8.06 -1.15 -8.55
C HIS A 14 -8.44 -1.04 -7.06
N CYS A 15 -7.49 -0.60 -6.25
CA CYS A 15 -7.68 -0.24 -4.85
C CYS A 15 -7.49 1.27 -4.64
N HIS A 16 -8.19 1.84 -3.66
CA HIS A 16 -8.05 3.25 -3.26
C HIS A 16 -7.06 3.44 -2.11
N GLY A 17 -6.68 2.37 -1.43
CA GLY A 17 -5.69 2.42 -0.38
C GLY A 17 -4.29 2.69 -0.91
N THR A 18 -3.41 3.07 0.01
CA THR A 18 -1.97 3.15 -0.25
C THR A 18 -1.35 1.81 0.10
N LEU A 19 -0.56 1.25 -0.80
CA LEU A 19 0.21 0.05 -0.50
C LEU A 19 1.52 0.44 0.20
N ILE A 20 1.84 -0.24 1.28
CA ILE A 20 3.06 -0.05 2.05
C ILE A 20 3.94 -1.29 1.85
N HIS A 21 5.12 -1.09 1.29
CA HIS A 21 6.13 -2.13 1.14
C HIS A 21 6.98 -2.21 2.41
N HIS A 22 6.70 -3.23 3.20
CA HIS A 22 7.42 -3.49 4.44
C HIS A 22 8.73 -4.22 4.18
N VAL A 23 9.79 -3.81 4.87
CA VAL A 23 11.11 -4.46 4.79
C VAL A 23 11.17 -5.79 5.54
N LEU A 24 10.30 -5.98 6.55
CA LEU A 24 10.28 -7.21 7.38
C LEU A 24 8.92 -7.95 7.36
N GLN A 25 7.95 -7.47 6.58
CA GLN A 25 6.58 -8.02 6.56
C GLN A 25 6.07 -8.11 5.12
N ALA A 26 4.97 -8.81 4.91
CA ALA A 26 4.27 -8.75 3.63
C ALA A 26 3.77 -7.31 3.37
N ALA A 27 3.59 -6.94 2.11
CA ALA A 27 3.02 -5.64 1.75
C ALA A 27 1.61 -5.49 2.37
N GLU A 28 1.30 -4.29 2.82
CA GLU A 28 0.06 -3.96 3.52
C GLU A 28 -0.67 -2.86 2.77
N CYS A 29 -1.98 -2.98 2.59
CA CYS A 29 -2.79 -1.89 2.07
C CYS A 29 -3.52 -1.20 3.23
N THR A 30 -3.62 0.13 3.18
CA THR A 30 -4.38 0.92 4.17
C THR A 30 -5.90 0.77 4.04
N GLU A 31 -6.40 0.13 2.98
CA GLU A 31 -7.84 -0.14 2.79
C GLU A 31 -8.22 -1.47 3.46
N ASP A 32 -9.25 -1.43 4.31
CA ASP A 32 -9.74 -2.59 5.03
C ASP A 32 -10.21 -3.71 4.08
N GLY A 33 -9.75 -4.93 4.35
CA GLY A 33 -10.12 -6.11 3.56
C GLY A 33 -9.39 -6.27 2.23
N CYS A 34 -8.47 -5.36 1.89
CA CYS A 34 -7.58 -5.56 0.75
C CYS A 34 -6.41 -6.48 1.14
N PRO A 35 -6.11 -7.55 0.37
CA PRO A 35 -5.03 -8.49 0.69
C PRO A 35 -3.61 -7.94 0.41
N GLY A 36 -3.47 -6.69 -0.07
CA GLY A 36 -2.15 -6.08 -0.34
C GLY A 36 -1.53 -6.48 -1.69
N GLU A 37 -2.35 -6.81 -2.69
CA GLU A 37 -1.87 -7.18 -4.03
C GLU A 37 -1.29 -5.99 -4.80
N MET A 38 0.00 -6.03 -5.12
CA MET A 38 0.72 -4.90 -5.70
C MET A 38 0.10 -4.32 -6.98
N LEU A 39 -0.40 -5.18 -7.87
CA LEU A 39 -0.93 -4.77 -9.18
C LEU A 39 -2.20 -3.91 -9.12
N LEU A 40 -2.93 -3.95 -8.01
CA LEU A 40 -4.18 -3.21 -7.84
C LEU A 40 -3.95 -1.79 -7.30
N HIS A 41 -2.74 -1.46 -6.88
CA HIS A 41 -2.44 -0.19 -6.21
C HIS A 41 -1.72 0.75 -7.16
N ALA A 42 -2.36 1.89 -7.47
CA ALA A 42 -1.73 2.95 -8.24
C ALA A 42 -0.70 3.74 -7.41
N PHE A 43 -0.76 3.64 -6.08
CA PHE A 43 0.12 4.35 -5.17
C PHE A 43 0.70 3.39 -4.12
N ALA A 44 2.03 3.32 -4.11
CA ALA A 44 2.80 2.49 -3.20
C ALA A 44 3.94 3.30 -2.58
N LEU A 45 4.23 3.04 -1.31
CA LEU A 45 5.29 3.68 -0.54
C LEU A 45 6.13 2.60 0.16
N ASP A 46 7.43 2.83 0.28
CA ASP A 46 8.27 2.00 1.15
C ASP A 46 8.02 2.36 2.62
N CYS A 47 8.14 1.36 3.49
CA CYS A 47 7.86 1.51 4.93
C CYS A 47 8.75 2.55 5.62
N GLU A 48 9.91 2.88 5.05
CA GLU A 48 10.76 3.98 5.51
C GLU A 48 10.07 5.34 5.34
N ALA A 49 9.48 5.61 4.17
CA ALA A 49 8.80 6.88 3.88
C ALA A 49 7.57 7.10 4.78
N VAL A 50 6.98 6.01 5.26
CA VAL A 50 5.84 6.01 6.20
C VAL A 50 6.32 6.17 7.65
N GLY A 51 7.54 5.75 7.99
CA GLY A 51 8.04 5.69 9.36
C GLY A 51 7.55 4.44 10.12
N CYS A 52 7.41 3.31 9.43
CA CYS A 52 7.00 2.07 10.09
C CYS A 52 8.12 1.53 11.00
N ARG A 53 7.72 0.90 12.11
CA ARG A 53 8.64 0.25 13.04
C ARG A 53 9.58 -0.78 12.39
N CYS A 54 9.14 -1.48 11.35
CA CYS A 54 9.97 -2.44 10.63
C CYS A 54 11.18 -1.77 9.95
N ALA A 55 11.03 -0.55 9.44
CA ALA A 55 12.11 0.24 8.86
C ALA A 55 13.10 0.69 9.93
N GLU A 56 12.61 1.16 11.08
CA GLU A 56 13.46 1.56 12.22
C GLU A 56 14.31 0.39 12.73
N VAL A 57 13.68 -0.78 12.90
CA VAL A 57 14.37 -2.00 13.35
C VAL A 57 15.42 -2.44 12.33
N TYR A 58 15.10 -2.38 11.04
CA TYR A 58 16.04 -2.72 9.97
C TYR A 58 17.25 -1.77 9.95
N ALA A 59 17.02 -0.46 10.08
CA ALA A 59 18.08 0.55 10.07
C ALA A 59 19.06 0.42 11.26
N LEU A 60 18.60 -0.06 12.42
CA LEU A 60 19.48 -0.33 13.58
C LEU A 60 20.32 -1.61 13.43
N ALA A 61 19.98 -2.48 12.48
CA ALA A 61 20.64 -3.77 12.28
C ALA A 61 21.75 -3.74 11.21
N ILE A 62 21.96 -2.60 10.55
CA ILE A 62 22.96 -2.37 9.49
C ILE A 62 24.08 -1.43 9.93
#